data_AF-A0A4U2ZFD6-F1
#
_entry.id   AF-A0A4U2ZFD6-F1
#
_cell.length_a   1.000
_cell.length_b   1.000
_cell.length_c   1.000
_cell.angle_alpha   90.00
_cell.angle_beta   90.00
_cell.angle_gamma   90.00
#
_symmetry.space_group_name_H-M   'P 1'
#
loop_
_entity.id
_entity.type
_entity.pdbx_description
1 polymer ?
#
loop_
_entity_poly.entity_id
_entity_poly.type
_entity_poly.pdbx_seq_one_letter_code
_entity_poly.pdbx_strand_id
1 'polypeptide(L)'
;MATLGEKIKTLRKEKKLTQTELAGSELTKSMLSQIENGKATPSMKTLQYIADKLGCETSFLLEEDDVEMIELIQQMEQLIKANKCDEVYETLLPIVQKELPLTLNTARLYKQFITGAAIMNDYNIEHYVETAVSIFEKYTLYRESTETKLLFYYMLFKRKKYKECLQMITTIRDEYKTKNLEMDLITHIQLYLKEAIILLAYGDYEKCEKVIFDALAFSKKHQVYYKTDDFYRILSYQKIITADKERYLYYIKKSEQFAIFTEDTLSTANIDILKAYYYNTVTNEYTIALEHLEQFREKLKNEPIFQDNGLYYLEKGKSLYGLKRYEEASETLQRAIIPNYMSHPLDQSWLLTAGSYRALCYIELQDKKSALKEAKEAVQAIDDYPDSIFSSFIKETLQIIQKL
;
A
#
# COMPACT_ATOMS: atom_id res chain seq x y z
N MET A 1 3.84 17.28 26.84
CA MET A 1 4.09 18.71 26.55
C MET A 1 5.29 18.80 25.62
N ALA A 2 5.12 19.18 24.35
CA ALA A 2 6.29 19.42 23.51
C ALA A 2 6.84 20.81 23.83
N THR A 3 7.81 20.85 24.74
CA THR A 3 8.47 22.10 25.09
C THR A 3 9.05 22.76 23.83
N LEU A 4 9.27 24.08 23.86
CA LEU A 4 9.98 24.81 22.81
C LEU A 4 11.22 24.04 22.29
N GLY A 5 11.98 23.44 23.22
CA GLY A 5 13.15 22.63 22.90
C GLY A 5 12.86 21.38 22.08
N GLU A 6 11.75 20.70 22.35
CA GLU A 6 11.32 19.51 21.60
C GLU A 6 10.87 19.87 20.18
N LYS A 7 10.20 21.02 19.99
CA LYS A 7 9.83 21.54 18.66
C LYS A 7 11.07 21.83 17.82
N ILE A 8 12.06 22.52 18.40
CA ILE A 8 13.36 22.81 17.77
C ILE A 8 14.07 21.50 17.39
N LYS A 9 14.13 20.55 18.33
CA LYS A 9 14.81 19.25 18.13
C LYS A 9 14.16 18.42 17.03
N THR A 10 12.82 18.45 16.93
CA THR A 10 12.05 17.71 15.93
C THR A 10 12.35 18.23 14.53
N LEU A 11 12.18 19.53 14.30
CA LEU A 11 12.51 20.19 13.03
C LEU A 11 13.98 19.99 12.65
N ARG A 12 14.91 20.09 13.62
CA ARG A 12 16.32 19.86 13.37
C ARG A 12 16.58 18.46 12.83
N LYS A 13 15.98 17.44 13.45
CA LYS A 13 16.15 16.04 13.05
C LYS A 13 15.55 15.75 11.68
N GLU A 14 14.39 16.32 11.37
CA GLU A 14 13.77 16.20 10.04
C GLU A 14 14.66 16.78 8.96
N LYS A 15 15.31 17.92 9.23
CA LYS A 15 16.29 18.54 8.32
C LYS A 15 17.67 17.88 8.36
N LYS A 16 17.81 16.78 9.10
CA LYS A 16 19.07 16.01 9.29
C LYS A 16 20.24 16.87 9.78
N LEU A 17 19.97 17.98 10.46
CA LEU A 17 20.99 18.87 10.99
C LEU A 17 21.52 18.33 12.31
N THR A 18 22.82 18.41 12.53
CA THR A 18 23.44 18.26 13.86
C THR A 18 23.18 19.50 14.71
N GLN A 19 23.30 19.36 16.03
CA GLN A 19 23.22 20.51 16.93
C GLN A 19 24.28 21.57 16.59
N THR A 20 25.47 21.16 16.14
CA THR A 20 26.51 22.11 15.72
C THR A 20 26.09 22.90 14.48
N GLU A 21 25.50 22.23 13.49
CA GLU A 21 25.05 22.87 12.24
C GLU A 21 23.88 23.84 12.47
N LEU A 22 22.92 23.48 13.33
CA LEU A 22 21.84 24.41 13.69
C LEU A 22 22.34 25.58 14.54
N ALA A 23 23.27 25.34 15.46
CA ALA A 23 23.85 26.40 16.29
C ALA A 23 24.61 27.43 15.43
N GLY A 24 25.36 26.96 14.42
CA GLY A 24 26.10 27.81 13.49
C GLY A 24 27.08 28.74 14.22
N SER A 25 27.10 30.02 13.84
CA SER A 25 27.99 31.02 14.45
C SER A 25 27.39 31.76 15.64
N GLU A 26 26.06 31.80 15.76
CA GLU A 26 25.37 32.62 16.78
C GLU A 26 25.19 31.90 18.11
N LEU A 27 25.30 30.56 18.14
CA LEU A 27 25.10 29.74 19.33
C LEU A 27 26.23 28.73 19.49
N THR A 28 26.50 28.34 20.74
CA THR A 28 27.33 27.15 20.99
C THR A 28 26.47 25.89 20.92
N LYS A 29 27.07 24.76 20.51
CA LYS A 29 26.41 23.44 20.55
C LYS A 29 25.82 23.14 21.93
N SER A 30 26.53 23.54 23.00
CA SER A 30 26.08 23.35 24.38
C SER A 30 24.82 24.16 24.70
N MET A 31 24.78 25.44 24.31
CA MET A 31 23.59 26.28 24.47
C MET A 31 22.39 25.72 23.69
N LEU A 32 22.58 25.32 22.44
CA LEU A 32 21.50 24.70 21.67
C LEU A 32 21.01 23.41 22.33
N SER A 33 21.92 22.55 22.82
CA SER A 33 21.53 21.34 23.56
C SER A 33 20.76 21.65 24.83
N GLN A 34 21.12 22.71 25.56
CA GLN A 34 20.36 23.15 26.73
C GLN A 34 18.96 23.64 26.35
N ILE A 35 18.82 24.40 25.26
CA ILE A 35 17.52 24.83 24.73
C ILE A 35 16.66 23.62 24.32
N GLU A 36 17.22 22.68 23.54
CA GLU A 36 16.50 21.48 23.06
C GLU A 36 16.01 20.57 24.19
N ASN A 37 16.65 20.61 25.36
CA ASN A 37 16.28 19.81 26.52
C ASN A 37 15.53 20.63 27.60
N GLY A 38 15.07 21.85 27.28
CA GLY A 38 14.31 22.70 28.20
C GLY A 38 15.10 23.26 29.38
N LYS A 39 16.44 23.19 29.34
CA LYS A 39 17.33 23.68 30.40
C LYS A 39 17.70 25.16 30.26
N ALA A 40 17.45 25.76 29.10
CA ALA A 40 17.70 27.17 28.84
C ALA A 40 16.59 27.76 27.95
N THR A 41 16.13 28.96 28.30
CA THR A 41 15.14 29.71 27.49
C THR A 41 15.89 30.66 26.56
N PRO A 42 15.71 30.56 25.23
CA PRO A 42 16.38 31.45 24.29
C PRO A 42 15.80 32.87 24.34
N SER A 43 16.63 33.87 24.00
CA SER A 43 16.12 35.22 23.71
C SER A 43 15.27 35.23 22.43
N MET A 44 14.41 36.22 22.22
CA MET A 44 13.66 36.35 20.96
C MET A 44 14.57 36.43 19.72
N LYS A 45 15.73 37.11 19.84
CA LYS A 45 16.74 37.15 18.76
C LYS A 45 17.31 35.76 18.47
N THR A 46 17.66 35.02 19.52
CA THR A 46 18.14 33.63 19.42
C THR A 46 17.08 32.73 18.80
N LEU A 47 15.82 32.89 19.21
CA LEU A 47 14.70 32.12 18.70
C LEU A 47 14.45 32.41 17.22
N GLN A 48 14.50 33.69 16.81
CA GLN A 48 14.40 34.07 15.40
C GLN A 48 15.52 33.46 14.58
N TYR A 49 16.77 33.52 15.07
CA TYR A 49 17.89 32.87 14.39
C TYR A 49 17.69 31.35 14.21
N ILE A 50 17.23 30.66 15.27
CA ILE A 50 16.91 29.23 15.21
C ILE A 50 15.79 28.97 14.20
N ALA A 51 14.71 29.77 14.24
CA ALA A 51 13.58 29.66 13.33
C ALA A 51 13.98 29.87 11.87
N ASP A 52 14.79 30.90 11.58
CA ASP A 52 15.32 31.19 10.24
C ASP A 52 16.19 30.04 9.72
N LYS A 53 17.07 29.48 10.56
CA LYS A 53 17.89 28.31 10.22
C LYS A 53 17.07 27.05 10.00
N LEU A 54 15.98 26.88 10.77
CA LEU A 54 15.02 25.82 10.57
C LEU A 54 14.03 26.12 9.44
N GLY A 55 14.04 27.33 8.88
CA GLY A 55 13.10 27.77 7.84
C GLY A 55 11.64 27.76 8.30
N CYS A 56 11.35 28.04 9.58
CA CYS A 56 10.00 28.13 10.12
C CYS A 56 9.73 29.50 10.76
N GLU A 57 8.48 29.79 11.08
CA GLU A 57 8.10 31.02 11.80
C GLU A 57 8.38 30.89 13.31
N THR A 58 8.72 31.98 13.99
CA THR A 58 8.87 31.98 15.46
C THR A 58 7.56 31.69 16.19
N SER A 59 6.42 32.07 15.61
CA SER A 59 5.08 31.76 16.08
C SER A 59 4.87 30.26 16.29
N PHE A 60 5.38 29.43 15.39
CA PHE A 60 5.33 27.96 15.48
C PHE A 60 6.00 27.44 16.75
N LEU A 61 7.19 27.96 17.04
CA LEU A 61 8.00 27.53 18.17
C LEU A 61 7.38 27.97 19.51
N LEU A 62 6.62 29.06 19.50
CA LEU A 62 5.93 29.63 20.65
C LEU A 62 4.49 29.13 20.82
N GLU A 63 3.95 28.37 19.87
CA GLU A 63 2.60 27.83 19.95
C GLU A 63 2.47 27.01 21.25
N GLU A 64 1.52 27.37 22.12
CA GLU A 64 1.28 26.62 23.35
C GLU A 64 0.54 25.32 23.01
N ASP A 65 1.02 24.22 23.57
CA ASP A 65 0.41 22.93 23.32
C ASP A 65 -0.79 22.70 24.24
N ASP A 66 -1.94 22.40 23.64
CA ASP A 66 -3.07 21.82 24.34
C ASP A 66 -2.70 20.40 24.83
N VAL A 67 -2.57 20.26 26.16
CA VAL A 67 -2.14 19.01 26.81
C VAL A 67 -3.10 17.87 26.50
N GLU A 68 -4.42 18.14 26.51
CA GLU A 68 -5.44 17.14 26.25
C GLU A 68 -5.34 16.64 24.81
N MET A 69 -5.10 17.55 23.86
CA MET A 69 -4.92 17.19 22.45
C MET A 69 -3.67 16.34 22.22
N ILE A 70 -2.55 16.63 22.90
CA ILE A 70 -1.34 15.81 22.80
C ILE A 70 -1.59 14.39 23.32
N GLU A 71 -2.19 14.27 24.51
CA GLU A 71 -2.48 12.97 25.10
C GLU A 71 -3.42 12.15 24.20
N LEU A 72 -4.43 12.80 23.61
CA LEU A 72 -5.29 12.18 22.62
C LEU A 72 -4.50 11.68 21.40
N ILE A 73 -3.66 12.51 20.78
CA ILE A 73 -2.84 12.11 19.62
C ILE A 73 -1.97 10.90 19.96
N GLN A 74 -1.32 10.92 21.13
CA GLN A 74 -0.49 9.81 21.58
C GLN A 74 -1.30 8.52 21.79
N GLN A 75 -2.49 8.61 22.36
CA GLN A 75 -3.39 7.46 22.50
C GLN A 75 -3.77 6.90 21.12
N MET A 76 -4.13 7.77 20.16
CA MET A 76 -4.47 7.33 18.80
C MET A 76 -3.29 6.67 18.09
N GLU A 77 -2.06 7.19 18.26
CA GLU A 77 -0.85 6.54 17.74
C GLU A 77 -0.64 5.14 18.31
N GLN A 78 -0.94 4.90 19.59
CA GLN A 78 -0.85 3.57 20.19
C GLN A 78 -1.92 2.62 19.63
N LEU A 79 -3.15 3.11 19.45
CA LEU A 79 -4.22 2.31 18.84
C LEU A 79 -3.90 1.92 17.40
N ILE A 80 -3.38 2.85 16.59
CA ILE A 80 -2.92 2.56 15.22
C ILE A 80 -1.83 1.49 15.22
N LYS A 81 -0.83 1.60 16.12
CA LYS A 81 0.23 0.59 16.26
C LYS A 81 -0.31 -0.79 16.68
N ALA A 82 -1.40 -0.80 17.44
CA ALA A 82 -2.12 -2.02 17.83
C ALA A 82 -3.13 -2.51 16.77
N ASN A 83 -3.16 -1.91 15.56
CA ASN A 83 -4.12 -2.19 14.49
C ASN A 83 -5.59 -1.97 14.87
N LYS A 84 -5.88 -1.13 15.87
CA LYS A 84 -7.22 -0.76 16.34
C LYS A 84 -7.71 0.54 15.67
N CYS A 85 -7.69 0.55 14.35
CA CYS A 85 -7.99 1.75 13.55
C CYS A 85 -9.48 2.12 13.53
N ASP A 86 -10.35 1.16 13.82
CA ASP A 86 -11.78 1.34 14.08
C ASP A 86 -12.01 2.20 15.32
N GLU A 87 -11.36 1.87 16.46
CA GLU A 87 -11.44 2.65 17.69
C GLU A 87 -10.93 4.10 17.48
N VAL A 88 -9.87 4.27 16.68
CA VAL A 88 -9.33 5.59 16.30
C VAL A 88 -10.37 6.41 15.54
N TYR A 89 -11.00 5.81 14.53
CA TYR A 89 -12.01 6.47 13.72
C TYR A 89 -13.21 6.89 14.58
N GLU A 90 -13.76 5.97 15.38
CA GLU A 90 -14.92 6.23 16.25
C GLU A 90 -14.65 7.33 17.29
N THR A 91 -13.44 7.33 17.86
CA THR A 91 -13.03 8.34 18.85
C THR A 91 -12.86 9.72 18.22
N LEU A 92 -12.23 9.79 17.05
CA LEU A 92 -11.87 11.07 16.43
C LEU A 92 -12.99 11.70 15.61
N LEU A 93 -13.89 10.91 15.01
CA LEU A 93 -14.98 11.41 14.16
C LEU A 93 -15.78 12.57 14.80
N PRO A 94 -16.32 12.47 16.03
CA PRO A 94 -17.07 13.58 16.64
C PRO A 94 -16.20 14.78 17.03
N ILE A 95 -14.87 14.62 17.10
CA ILE A 95 -13.92 15.68 17.45
C ILE A 95 -13.58 16.48 16.19
N VAL A 96 -13.22 15.81 15.10
CA VAL A 96 -12.82 16.44 13.83
C VAL A 96 -13.98 17.12 13.10
N GLN A 97 -15.23 16.78 13.45
CA GLN A 97 -16.43 17.46 12.95
C GLN A 97 -16.68 18.84 13.59
N LYS A 98 -15.99 19.15 14.69
CA LYS A 98 -16.03 20.49 15.30
C LYS A 98 -15.02 21.39 14.61
N GLU A 99 -15.23 22.70 14.71
CA GLU A 99 -14.25 23.68 14.26
C GLU A 99 -13.02 23.62 15.17
N LEU A 100 -11.89 23.16 14.63
CA LEU A 100 -10.62 23.06 15.33
C LEU A 100 -9.69 24.20 14.89
N PRO A 101 -8.85 24.73 15.80
CA PRO A 101 -7.90 25.78 15.44
C PRO A 101 -6.86 25.23 14.46
N LEU A 102 -6.32 26.08 13.58
CA LEU A 102 -5.33 25.70 12.56
C LEU A 102 -3.91 25.59 13.15
N THR A 103 -3.73 24.64 14.06
CA THR A 103 -2.47 24.36 14.78
C THR A 103 -1.76 23.12 14.23
N LEU A 104 -0.48 22.94 14.59
CA LEU A 104 0.23 21.70 14.24
C LEU A 104 -0.43 20.46 14.86
N ASN A 105 -0.95 20.56 16.08
CA ASN A 105 -1.58 19.42 16.75
C ASN A 105 -2.88 19.03 16.04
N THR A 106 -3.64 19.99 15.50
CA THR A 106 -4.80 19.71 14.64
C THR A 106 -4.41 18.94 13.38
N ALA A 107 -3.32 19.33 12.71
CA ALA A 107 -2.82 18.60 11.54
C ALA A 107 -2.41 17.16 11.87
N ARG A 108 -1.75 16.95 13.02
CA ARG A 108 -1.42 15.61 13.53
C ARG A 108 -2.66 14.79 13.85
N LEU A 109 -3.65 15.39 14.51
CA LEU A 109 -4.93 14.75 14.82
C LEU A 109 -5.67 14.32 13.55
N TYR A 110 -5.75 15.21 12.55
CA TYR A 110 -6.31 14.88 11.24
C TYR A 110 -5.57 13.74 10.56
N LYS A 111 -4.23 13.69 10.62
CA LYS A 111 -3.47 12.55 10.10
C LYS A 111 -3.85 11.22 10.77
N GLN A 112 -4.08 11.22 12.09
CA GLN A 112 -4.55 10.01 12.78
C GLN A 112 -5.98 9.64 12.36
N PHE A 113 -6.88 10.63 12.25
CA PHE A 113 -8.24 10.42 11.77
C PHE A 113 -8.27 9.86 10.34
N ILE A 114 -7.49 10.44 9.42
CA ILE A 114 -7.34 9.97 8.04
C ILE A 114 -6.90 8.51 8.00
N THR A 115 -5.98 8.11 8.90
CA THR A 115 -5.54 6.71 9.00
C THR A 115 -6.68 5.78 9.41
N GLY A 116 -7.47 6.16 10.43
CA GLY A 116 -8.65 5.41 10.85
C GLY A 116 -9.72 5.33 9.75
N ALA A 117 -10.09 6.48 9.17
CA ALA A 117 -11.08 6.60 8.10
C ALA A 117 -10.71 5.75 6.88
N ALA A 118 -9.42 5.67 6.54
CA ALA A 118 -8.92 4.86 5.44
C ALA A 118 -9.16 3.34 5.64
N ILE A 119 -9.12 2.87 6.88
CA ILE A 119 -9.44 1.47 7.21
C ILE A 119 -10.95 1.25 7.20
N MET A 120 -11.71 2.21 7.74
CA MET A 120 -13.17 2.17 7.79
C MET A 120 -13.86 2.40 6.44
N ASN A 121 -13.09 2.75 5.40
CA ASN A 121 -13.59 3.11 4.07
C ASN A 121 -14.52 4.34 4.10
N ASP A 122 -14.33 5.25 5.06
CA ASP A 122 -14.94 6.59 4.97
C ASP A 122 -14.08 7.45 4.04
N TYR A 123 -14.70 7.87 2.95
CA TYR A 123 -14.03 8.58 1.87
C TYR A 123 -14.20 10.10 1.96
N ASN A 124 -14.99 10.62 2.89
CA ASN A 124 -15.24 12.06 3.03
C ASN A 124 -14.14 12.74 3.87
N ILE A 125 -12.89 12.63 3.41
CA ILE A 125 -11.72 13.07 4.16
C ILE A 125 -10.88 14.12 3.45
N GLU A 126 -11.26 14.52 2.24
CA GLU A 126 -10.49 15.44 1.40
C GLU A 126 -10.16 16.75 2.13
N HIS A 127 -11.14 17.34 2.83
CA HIS A 127 -10.94 18.55 3.61
C HIS A 127 -9.91 18.39 4.72
N TYR A 128 -9.92 17.26 5.44
CA TYR A 128 -8.96 16.98 6.50
C TYR A 128 -7.55 16.77 5.96
N VAL A 129 -7.43 16.10 4.80
CA VAL A 129 -6.16 15.90 4.09
C VAL A 129 -5.59 17.26 3.65
N GLU A 130 -6.38 18.07 2.95
CA GLU A 130 -5.98 19.39 2.47
C GLU A 130 -5.53 20.31 3.61
N THR A 131 -6.31 20.32 4.70
CA THR A 131 -6.00 21.14 5.88
C THR A 131 -4.72 20.69 6.57
N ALA A 132 -4.56 19.39 6.80
CA ALA A 132 -3.35 18.83 7.42
C ALA A 132 -2.11 19.09 6.56
N VAL A 133 -2.19 18.83 5.26
CA VAL A 133 -1.10 19.07 4.29
C VAL A 133 -0.70 20.55 4.28
N SER A 134 -1.66 21.47 4.19
CA SER A 134 -1.40 22.92 4.21
C SER A 134 -0.67 23.35 5.49
N ILE A 135 -1.11 22.86 6.65
CA ILE A 135 -0.48 23.18 7.94
C ILE A 135 0.94 22.60 8.01
N PHE A 136 1.14 21.33 7.63
CA PHE A 136 2.47 20.71 7.61
C PHE A 136 3.42 21.48 6.70
N GLU A 137 2.99 21.86 5.50
CA GLU A 137 3.82 22.61 4.55
C GLU A 137 4.12 24.03 5.04
N LYS A 138 3.15 24.71 5.67
CA LYS A 138 3.36 26.00 6.32
C LYS A 138 4.49 25.93 7.35
N TYR A 139 4.56 24.84 8.11
CA TYR A 139 5.61 24.61 9.11
C TYR A 139 6.85 23.89 8.55
N THR A 140 6.95 23.71 7.24
CA THR A 140 8.04 23.02 6.53
C THR A 140 8.25 21.54 6.89
N LEU A 141 7.20 20.92 7.43
CA LEU A 141 7.10 19.50 7.77
C LEU A 141 6.72 18.68 6.52
N TYR A 142 7.61 18.72 5.50
CA TYR A 142 7.33 18.14 4.18
C TYR A 142 7.21 16.61 4.19
N ARG A 143 7.88 15.95 5.15
CA ARG A 143 7.75 14.50 5.34
C ARG A 143 6.34 14.15 5.80
N GLU A 144 5.82 14.89 6.77
CA GLU A 144 4.49 14.72 7.36
C GLU A 144 3.40 15.04 6.34
N SER A 145 3.61 16.09 5.53
CA SER A 145 2.78 16.38 4.35
C SER A 145 2.76 15.18 3.39
N THR A 146 3.93 14.65 3.04
CA THR A 146 4.04 13.51 2.10
C THR A 146 3.38 12.25 2.65
N GLU A 147 3.63 11.90 3.91
CA GLU A 147 2.99 10.76 4.56
C GLU A 147 1.45 10.92 4.58
N THR A 148 0.94 12.13 4.83
CA THR A 148 -0.49 12.43 4.76
C THR A 148 -1.05 12.26 3.34
N LYS A 149 -0.34 12.77 2.31
CA LYS A 149 -0.71 12.55 0.90
C LYS A 149 -0.73 11.06 0.56
N LEU A 150 0.25 10.29 1.05
CA LEU A 150 0.32 8.83 0.83
C LEU A 150 -0.78 8.02 1.54
N LEU A 151 -1.36 8.54 2.63
CA LEU A 151 -2.58 7.98 3.21
C LEU A 151 -3.78 8.24 2.29
N PHE A 152 -3.92 9.47 1.79
CA PHE A 152 -5.00 9.82 0.87
C PHE A 152 -4.92 9.06 -0.47
N TYR A 153 -3.71 8.82 -0.97
CA TYR A 153 -3.45 7.93 -2.11
C TYR A 153 -4.18 6.58 -1.98
N TYR A 154 -4.17 5.97 -0.79
CA TYR A 154 -4.78 4.66 -0.58
C TYR A 154 -6.30 4.70 -0.77
N MET A 155 -6.93 5.82 -0.39
CA MET A 155 -8.36 6.07 -0.63
C MET A 155 -8.70 6.28 -2.10
N LEU A 156 -7.91 7.09 -2.79
CA LEU A 156 -8.06 7.27 -4.24
C LEU A 156 -7.91 5.93 -4.96
N PHE A 157 -6.95 5.10 -4.54
CA PHE A 157 -6.72 3.78 -5.13
C PHE A 157 -7.92 2.85 -4.93
N LYS A 158 -8.46 2.75 -3.71
CA LYS A 158 -9.68 1.96 -3.43
C LYS A 158 -10.89 2.44 -4.24
N ARG A 159 -11.00 3.74 -4.48
CA ARG A 159 -12.05 4.36 -5.33
C ARG A 159 -11.76 4.23 -6.83
N LYS A 160 -10.76 3.43 -7.22
CA LYS A 160 -10.32 3.22 -8.62
C LYS A 160 -9.89 4.50 -9.34
N LYS A 161 -9.53 5.56 -8.59
CA LYS A 161 -9.08 6.87 -9.12
C LYS A 161 -7.59 6.86 -9.48
N TYR A 162 -7.18 5.91 -10.30
CA TYR A 162 -5.77 5.64 -10.60
C TYR A 162 -5.02 6.80 -11.26
N LYS A 163 -5.70 7.63 -12.08
CA LYS A 163 -5.10 8.85 -12.69
C LYS A 163 -4.70 9.86 -11.63
N GLU A 164 -5.59 10.09 -10.66
CA GLU A 164 -5.36 11.00 -9.53
C GLU A 164 -4.20 10.50 -8.67
N CYS A 165 -4.10 9.17 -8.46
CA CYS A 165 -2.98 8.57 -7.75
C CYS A 165 -1.63 8.79 -8.45
N LEU A 166 -1.55 8.59 -9.78
CA LEU A 166 -0.32 8.84 -10.53
C LEU A 166 0.07 10.32 -10.47
N GLN A 167 -0.91 11.21 -10.68
CA GLN A 167 -0.68 12.65 -10.59
C GLN A 167 -0.13 13.05 -9.21
N MET A 168 -0.67 12.48 -8.13
CA MET A 168 -0.17 12.72 -6.78
C MET A 168 1.29 12.29 -6.59
N ILE A 169 1.68 11.12 -7.12
CA ILE A 169 3.09 10.66 -7.09
C ILE A 169 3.99 11.65 -7.82
N THR A 170 3.58 12.11 -9.01
CA THR A 170 4.31 13.12 -9.78
C THR A 170 4.45 14.43 -9.00
N THR A 171 3.35 14.95 -8.44
CA THR A 171 3.33 16.17 -7.63
C THR A 171 4.29 16.08 -6.45
N ILE A 172 4.28 14.97 -5.69
CA ILE A 172 5.21 14.77 -4.57
C ILE A 172 6.66 14.85 -5.06
N ARG A 173 7.01 14.17 -6.17
CA ARG A 173 8.39 14.22 -6.70
C ARG A 173 8.79 15.63 -7.15
N ASP A 174 7.88 16.33 -7.81
CA ASP A 174 8.12 17.71 -8.29
C ASP A 174 8.25 18.70 -7.13
N GLU A 175 7.49 18.55 -6.06
CA GLU A 175 7.62 19.37 -4.84
C GLU A 175 9.02 19.25 -4.22
N TYR A 176 9.53 18.02 -4.06
CA TYR A 176 10.87 17.81 -3.52
C TYR A 176 11.95 18.39 -4.44
N LYS A 177 11.81 18.20 -5.76
CA LYS A 177 12.74 18.73 -6.74
C LYS A 177 12.76 20.25 -6.77
N THR A 178 11.59 20.89 -6.83
CA THR A 178 11.44 22.35 -6.94
C THR A 178 11.88 23.07 -5.68
N LYS A 179 11.63 22.48 -4.50
CA LYS A 179 12.07 23.02 -3.20
C LYS A 179 13.50 22.61 -2.81
N ASN A 180 14.21 21.86 -3.67
CA ASN A 180 15.55 21.34 -3.42
C ASN A 180 15.65 20.57 -2.08
N LEU A 181 14.65 19.73 -1.80
CA LEU A 181 14.55 18.91 -0.60
C LEU A 181 15.08 17.51 -0.87
N GLU A 182 15.70 16.90 0.13
CA GLU A 182 16.09 15.50 0.09
C GLU A 182 14.92 14.62 0.57
N MET A 183 14.45 13.71 -0.28
CA MET A 183 13.47 12.69 0.09
C MET A 183 14.20 11.49 0.72
N ASP A 184 13.61 10.92 1.77
CA ASP A 184 14.18 9.73 2.38
C ASP A 184 14.10 8.51 1.43
N LEU A 185 15.08 7.61 1.55
CA LEU A 185 15.24 6.48 0.65
C LEU A 185 14.03 5.53 0.67
N ILE A 186 13.38 5.39 1.84
CA ILE A 186 12.23 4.50 2.00
C ILE A 186 11.01 5.09 1.28
N THR A 187 10.75 6.38 1.44
CA THR A 187 9.69 7.09 0.71
C THR A 187 9.94 7.03 -0.80
N HIS A 188 11.18 7.19 -1.27
CA HIS A 188 11.53 7.00 -2.68
C HIS A 188 11.08 5.62 -3.20
N ILE A 189 11.42 4.55 -2.47
CA ILE A 189 11.05 3.18 -2.82
C ILE A 189 9.53 2.98 -2.75
N GLN A 190 8.86 3.56 -1.76
CA GLN A 190 7.39 3.49 -1.65
C GLN A 190 6.69 4.14 -2.84
N LEU A 191 7.20 5.28 -3.34
CA LEU A 191 6.65 5.93 -4.52
C LEU A 191 6.83 5.07 -5.78
N TYR A 192 7.99 4.43 -5.95
CA TYR A 192 8.21 3.48 -7.04
C TYR A 192 7.22 2.31 -6.99
N LEU A 193 7.05 1.70 -5.81
CA LEU A 193 6.13 0.58 -5.64
C LEU A 193 4.69 0.97 -5.94
N LYS A 194 4.24 2.12 -5.44
CA LYS A 194 2.88 2.62 -5.69
C LYS A 194 2.64 2.91 -7.17
N GLU A 195 3.61 3.52 -7.84
CA GLU A 195 3.54 3.76 -9.29
C GLU A 195 3.48 2.45 -10.08
N ALA A 196 4.33 1.46 -9.75
CA ALA A 196 4.31 0.16 -10.38
C ALA A 196 2.97 -0.56 -10.22
N ILE A 197 2.38 -0.52 -9.02
CA ILE A 197 1.06 -1.09 -8.72
C ILE A 197 -0.02 -0.43 -9.59
N ILE A 198 0.02 0.90 -9.78
CA ILE A 198 -0.98 1.57 -10.64
C ILE A 198 -0.78 1.25 -12.12
N LEU A 199 0.46 1.21 -12.59
CA LEU A 199 0.76 0.84 -13.97
C LEU A 199 0.30 -0.60 -14.27
N LEU A 200 0.47 -1.50 -13.29
CA LEU A 200 -0.08 -2.85 -13.36
C LEU A 200 -1.61 -2.84 -13.43
N ALA A 201 -2.28 -2.02 -12.62
CA ALA A 201 -3.73 -1.83 -12.64
C ALA A 201 -4.25 -1.30 -13.99
N TYR A 202 -3.45 -0.49 -14.69
CA TYR A 202 -3.77 0.01 -16.04
C TYR A 202 -3.48 -0.98 -17.17
N GLY A 203 -2.78 -2.09 -16.89
CA GLY A 203 -2.26 -2.98 -17.92
C GLY A 203 -1.06 -2.41 -18.70
N ASP A 204 -0.43 -1.33 -18.21
CA ASP A 204 0.80 -0.79 -18.79
C ASP A 204 2.02 -1.56 -18.24
N TYR A 205 2.13 -2.83 -18.66
CA TYR A 205 3.14 -3.76 -18.15
C TYR A 205 4.57 -3.31 -18.48
N GLU A 206 4.79 -2.69 -19.64
CA GLU A 206 6.12 -2.20 -20.05
C GLU A 206 6.61 -1.07 -19.15
N LYS A 207 5.78 -0.04 -18.90
CA LYS A 207 6.17 1.02 -17.97
C LYS A 207 6.28 0.51 -16.54
N CYS A 208 5.41 -0.42 -16.14
CA CYS A 208 5.50 -1.06 -14.83
C CYS A 208 6.88 -1.73 -14.63
N GLU A 209 7.31 -2.56 -15.59
CA GLU A 209 8.61 -3.23 -15.56
C GLU A 209 9.77 -2.23 -15.52
N LYS A 210 9.71 -1.15 -16.31
CA LYS A 210 10.71 -0.06 -16.28
C LYS A 210 10.80 0.60 -14.90
N VAL A 211 9.67 1.00 -14.32
CA VAL A 211 9.61 1.63 -12.98
C VAL A 211 10.19 0.71 -11.92
N ILE A 212 9.91 -0.60 -12.00
CA ILE A 212 10.47 -1.59 -11.09
C ILE A 212 11.99 -1.72 -11.27
N PHE A 213 12.51 -1.71 -12.50
CA PHE A 213 13.96 -1.74 -12.72
C PHE A 213 14.67 -0.49 -12.20
N ASP A 214 14.06 0.68 -12.37
CA ASP A 214 14.57 1.93 -11.80
C ASP A 214 14.61 1.85 -10.26
N ALA A 215 13.57 1.28 -9.65
CA ALA A 215 13.51 1.04 -8.21
C ALA A 215 14.60 0.06 -7.73
N LEU A 216 14.78 -1.07 -8.41
CA LEU A 216 15.81 -2.05 -8.07
C LEU A 216 17.23 -1.49 -8.24
N ALA A 217 17.46 -0.68 -9.27
CA ALA A 217 18.73 0.03 -9.47
C ALA A 217 18.96 1.06 -8.35
N PHE A 218 17.93 1.80 -7.96
CA PHE A 218 17.98 2.73 -6.83
C PHE A 218 18.30 2.01 -5.51
N SER A 219 17.60 0.91 -5.21
CA SER A 219 17.83 0.08 -4.03
C SER A 219 19.25 -0.47 -3.98
N LYS A 220 19.76 -1.00 -5.10
CA LYS A 220 21.14 -1.51 -5.19
C LYS A 220 22.18 -0.41 -4.98
N LYS A 221 21.99 0.77 -5.60
CA LYS A 221 22.89 1.92 -5.47
C LYS A 221 23.02 2.39 -4.02
N HIS A 222 21.91 2.42 -3.28
CA HIS A 222 21.88 2.93 -1.91
C HIS A 222 21.94 1.83 -0.84
N GLN A 223 22.01 0.56 -1.25
CA GLN A 223 22.02 -0.61 -0.35
C GLN A 223 20.79 -0.67 0.58
N VAL A 224 19.63 -0.23 0.10
CA VAL A 224 18.35 -0.29 0.82
C VAL A 224 17.39 -1.22 0.08
N TYR A 225 17.14 -2.40 0.65
CA TYR A 225 16.34 -3.47 0.03
C TYR A 225 14.89 -3.54 0.52
N TYR A 226 14.38 -2.47 1.13
CA TYR A 226 12.98 -2.35 1.52
C TYR A 226 12.06 -2.68 0.33
N LYS A 227 11.06 -3.56 0.53
CA LYS A 227 10.06 -3.93 -0.49
C LYS A 227 10.62 -4.57 -1.77
N THR A 228 11.84 -5.10 -1.72
CA THR A 228 12.47 -5.74 -2.90
C THR A 228 11.77 -7.03 -3.31
N ASP A 229 11.22 -7.79 -2.35
CA ASP A 229 10.41 -8.97 -2.63
C ASP A 229 9.16 -8.63 -3.45
N ASP A 230 8.47 -7.53 -3.11
CA ASP A 230 7.26 -7.05 -3.76
C ASP A 230 7.52 -6.72 -5.23
N PHE A 231 8.64 -6.04 -5.52
CA PHE A 231 9.07 -5.74 -6.90
C PHE A 231 9.26 -7.00 -7.73
N TYR A 232 10.01 -7.97 -7.21
CA TYR A 232 10.22 -9.24 -7.92
C TYR A 232 8.93 -10.07 -8.03
N ARG A 233 8.01 -9.94 -7.07
CA ARG A 233 6.71 -10.60 -7.09
C ARG A 233 5.80 -10.04 -8.20
N ILE A 234 5.80 -8.72 -8.40
CA ILE A 234 5.09 -8.10 -9.52
C ILE A 234 5.70 -8.52 -10.86
N LEU A 235 7.03 -8.54 -10.97
CA LEU A 235 7.70 -9.00 -12.20
C LEU A 235 7.40 -10.47 -12.49
N SER A 236 7.46 -11.36 -11.49
CA SER A 236 7.16 -12.79 -11.71
C SER A 236 5.72 -12.98 -12.15
N TYR A 237 4.77 -12.29 -11.52
CA TYR A 237 3.36 -12.32 -11.89
C TYR A 237 3.12 -11.93 -13.36
N GLN A 238 3.73 -10.84 -13.83
CA GLN A 238 3.62 -10.43 -15.24
C GLN A 238 4.17 -11.49 -16.20
N LYS A 239 5.25 -12.19 -15.83
CA LYS A 239 5.83 -13.23 -16.69
C LYS A 239 4.99 -14.50 -16.74
N ILE A 240 4.12 -14.75 -15.75
CA ILE A 240 3.08 -15.79 -15.87
C ILE A 240 2.06 -15.39 -16.95
N ILE A 241 1.59 -14.13 -16.94
CA ILE A 241 0.62 -13.61 -17.92
C ILE A 241 1.15 -13.73 -19.36
N THR A 242 2.45 -13.47 -19.57
CA THR A 242 3.08 -13.58 -20.90
C THR A 242 3.67 -14.96 -21.20
N ALA A 243 3.49 -15.95 -20.32
CA ALA A 243 4.08 -17.29 -20.40
C ALA A 243 5.62 -17.31 -20.61
N ASP A 244 6.34 -16.32 -20.07
CA ASP A 244 7.80 -16.24 -20.12
C ASP A 244 8.41 -17.03 -18.95
N LYS A 245 8.64 -18.33 -19.19
CA LYS A 245 9.13 -19.28 -18.19
C LYS A 245 10.51 -18.91 -17.61
N GLU A 246 11.45 -18.48 -18.46
CA GLU A 246 12.82 -18.21 -18.02
C GLU A 246 12.85 -17.03 -17.05
N ARG A 247 12.22 -15.91 -17.43
CA ARG A 247 12.18 -14.73 -16.57
C ARG A 247 11.33 -14.94 -15.34
N TYR A 248 10.22 -15.67 -15.45
CA TYR A 248 9.41 -16.07 -14.30
C TYR A 248 10.26 -16.78 -13.24
N LEU A 249 10.99 -17.85 -13.63
CA LEU A 249 11.80 -18.64 -12.71
C LEU A 249 12.89 -17.80 -12.03
N TYR A 250 13.48 -16.86 -12.77
CA TYR A 250 14.44 -15.91 -12.21
C TYR A 250 13.79 -14.99 -11.17
N TYR A 251 12.67 -14.34 -11.50
CA TYR A 251 12.03 -13.37 -10.61
C TYR A 251 11.38 -13.99 -9.38
N ILE A 252 10.70 -15.14 -9.52
CA ILE A 252 10.09 -15.81 -8.36
C ILE A 252 11.15 -16.27 -7.35
N LYS A 253 12.30 -16.76 -7.84
CA LYS A 253 13.44 -17.12 -6.99
C LYS A 253 14.02 -15.91 -6.28
N LYS A 254 14.13 -14.76 -6.97
CA LYS A 254 14.57 -13.51 -6.34
C LYS A 254 13.60 -13.05 -5.26
N SER A 255 12.30 -13.06 -5.54
CA SER A 255 11.26 -12.73 -4.55
C SER A 255 11.38 -13.62 -3.31
N GLU A 256 11.53 -14.93 -3.48
CA GLU A 256 11.69 -15.89 -2.40
C GLU A 256 12.95 -15.65 -1.55
N GLN A 257 14.08 -15.34 -2.19
CA GLN A 257 15.31 -15.00 -1.46
C GLN A 257 15.13 -13.77 -0.56
N PHE A 258 14.42 -12.74 -1.02
CA PHE A 258 14.17 -11.55 -0.22
C PHE A 258 13.13 -11.79 0.87
N ALA A 259 12.06 -12.54 0.58
CA ALA A 259 11.05 -12.89 1.56
C ALA A 259 11.62 -13.73 2.72
N ILE A 260 12.53 -14.67 2.42
CA ILE A 260 13.29 -15.43 3.42
C ILE A 260 14.21 -14.50 4.22
N PHE A 261 14.95 -13.63 3.54
CA PHE A 261 15.86 -12.69 4.20
C PHE A 261 15.15 -11.75 5.18
N THR A 262 13.92 -11.33 4.88
CA THR A 262 13.12 -10.46 5.75
C THR A 262 12.23 -11.20 6.74
N GLU A 263 12.26 -12.54 6.73
CA GLU A 263 11.40 -13.39 7.58
C GLU A 263 9.90 -13.05 7.43
N ASP A 264 9.47 -12.70 6.21
CA ASP A 264 8.09 -12.28 5.95
C ASP A 264 7.21 -13.49 5.60
N THR A 265 6.51 -14.03 6.61
CA THR A 265 5.59 -15.18 6.46
C THR A 265 4.51 -14.93 5.39
N LEU A 266 3.95 -13.71 5.32
CA LEU A 266 2.91 -13.40 4.35
C LEU A 266 3.47 -13.36 2.92
N SER A 267 4.64 -12.75 2.73
CA SER A 267 5.31 -12.72 1.42
C SER A 267 5.69 -14.13 0.96
N THR A 268 6.26 -14.96 1.84
CA THR A 268 6.60 -16.36 1.50
C THR A 268 5.38 -17.22 1.19
N ALA A 269 4.22 -16.95 1.79
CA ALA A 269 2.97 -17.60 1.46
C ALA A 269 2.44 -17.12 0.09
N ASN A 270 2.39 -15.80 -0.14
CA ASN A 270 1.95 -15.23 -1.43
C ASN A 270 2.76 -15.75 -2.63
N ILE A 271 4.04 -16.06 -2.44
CA ILE A 271 4.90 -16.71 -3.44
C ILE A 271 4.37 -18.10 -3.81
N ASP A 272 3.84 -18.88 -2.87
CA ASP A 272 3.27 -20.20 -3.16
C ASP A 272 2.00 -20.11 -4.00
N ILE A 273 1.15 -19.09 -3.76
CA ILE A 273 -0.01 -18.81 -4.62
C ILE A 273 0.44 -18.53 -6.06
N LEU A 274 1.50 -17.74 -6.24
CA LEU A 274 2.04 -17.47 -7.59
C LEU A 274 2.68 -18.69 -8.23
N LYS A 275 3.34 -19.55 -7.44
CA LYS A 275 3.85 -20.84 -7.93
C LYS A 275 2.71 -21.73 -8.40
N ALA A 276 1.64 -21.85 -7.59
CA ALA A 276 0.44 -22.59 -7.98
C ALA A 276 -0.19 -22.02 -9.27
N TYR A 277 -0.30 -20.70 -9.37
CA TYR A 277 -0.81 -20.02 -10.57
C TYR A 277 0.02 -20.35 -11.82
N TYR A 278 1.34 -20.31 -11.70
CA TYR A 278 2.25 -20.68 -12.78
C TYR A 278 2.07 -22.14 -13.22
N TYR A 279 2.04 -23.09 -12.28
CA TYR A 279 1.88 -24.52 -12.61
C TYR A 279 0.50 -24.83 -13.19
N ASN A 280 -0.55 -24.15 -12.72
CA ASN A 280 -1.89 -24.27 -13.29
C ASN A 280 -1.99 -23.72 -14.72
N THR A 281 -1.31 -22.61 -15.01
CA THR A 281 -1.55 -21.83 -16.24
C THR A 281 -0.53 -22.09 -17.33
N VAL A 282 0.75 -22.28 -16.97
CA VAL A 282 1.86 -22.33 -17.93
C VAL A 282 2.28 -23.76 -18.22
N THR A 283 2.34 -24.63 -17.21
CA THR A 283 2.84 -25.99 -17.38
C THR A 283 1.76 -27.07 -17.30
N ASN A 284 0.57 -26.74 -16.80
CA ASN A 284 -0.53 -27.67 -16.55
C ASN A 284 -0.17 -28.82 -15.57
N GLU A 285 0.76 -28.56 -14.65
CA GLU A 285 1.19 -29.52 -13.62
C GLU A 285 0.36 -29.36 -12.34
N TYR A 286 -0.93 -29.71 -12.44
CA TYR A 286 -1.94 -29.42 -11.42
C TYR A 286 -1.65 -30.03 -10.03
N THR A 287 -0.99 -31.19 -9.96
CA THR A 287 -0.60 -31.81 -8.68
C THR A 287 0.45 -30.95 -7.96
N ILE A 288 1.43 -30.41 -8.70
CA ILE A 288 2.46 -29.53 -8.14
C ILE A 288 1.82 -28.21 -7.68
N ALA A 289 0.83 -27.70 -8.42
CA ALA A 289 0.07 -26.53 -8.00
C ALA A 289 -0.64 -26.76 -6.65
N LEU A 290 -1.27 -27.93 -6.46
CA LEU A 290 -1.90 -28.30 -5.18
C LEU A 290 -0.89 -28.39 -4.03
N GLU A 291 0.31 -28.92 -4.26
CA GLU A 291 1.38 -28.97 -3.25
C GLU A 291 1.75 -27.58 -2.74
N HIS A 292 1.91 -26.61 -3.66
CA HIS A 292 2.17 -25.21 -3.28
C HIS A 292 0.98 -24.58 -2.52
N LEU A 293 -0.25 -24.90 -2.89
CA LEU A 293 -1.43 -24.41 -2.17
C LEU A 293 -1.48 -24.96 -0.73
N GLU A 294 -1.10 -26.22 -0.50
CA GLU A 294 -0.99 -26.74 0.86
C GLU A 294 0.16 -26.07 1.65
N GLN A 295 1.29 -25.76 1.01
CA GLN A 295 2.36 -24.97 1.63
C GLN A 295 1.88 -23.57 2.04
N PHE A 296 1.12 -22.89 1.17
CA PHE A 296 0.51 -21.60 1.47
C PHE A 296 -0.34 -21.67 2.75
N ARG A 297 -1.22 -22.66 2.84
CA ARG A 297 -2.10 -22.84 4.00
C ARG A 297 -1.31 -23.17 5.27
N GLU A 298 -0.33 -24.08 5.17
CA GLU A 298 0.49 -24.51 6.30
C GLU A 298 1.29 -23.34 6.89
N LYS A 299 1.84 -22.45 6.06
CA LYS A 299 2.57 -21.25 6.50
C LYS A 299 1.68 -20.28 7.29
N LEU A 300 0.40 -20.17 6.93
CA LEU A 300 -0.50 -19.16 7.51
C LEU A 300 -1.47 -19.71 8.56
N LYS A 301 -1.49 -21.02 8.83
CA LYS A 301 -2.48 -21.65 9.73
C LYS A 301 -2.55 -21.06 11.15
N ASN A 302 -1.46 -20.47 11.64
CA ASN A 302 -1.36 -19.87 12.96
C ASN A 302 -1.42 -18.33 12.94
N GLU A 303 -1.52 -17.73 11.76
CA GLU A 303 -1.56 -16.28 11.60
C GLU A 303 -2.98 -15.77 11.89
N PRO A 304 -3.19 -14.82 12.82
CA PRO A 304 -4.51 -14.30 13.17
C PRO A 304 -5.27 -13.67 11.99
N ILE A 305 -4.53 -13.21 10.98
CA ILE A 305 -5.05 -12.54 9.78
C ILE A 305 -5.43 -13.57 8.70
N PHE A 306 -5.08 -14.86 8.88
CA PHE A 306 -5.36 -15.88 7.89
C PHE A 306 -6.84 -16.21 7.82
N GLN A 307 -7.42 -15.86 6.68
CA GLN A 307 -8.64 -16.47 6.18
C GLN A 307 -8.23 -17.20 4.90
N ASP A 308 -8.70 -18.44 4.70
CA ASP A 308 -8.53 -19.10 3.41
C ASP A 308 -9.09 -18.15 2.34
N ASN A 309 -8.20 -17.57 1.55
CA ASN A 309 -8.52 -16.42 0.73
C ASN A 309 -9.11 -16.82 -0.63
N GLY A 310 -9.67 -15.85 -1.35
CA GLY A 310 -10.28 -16.11 -2.65
C GLY A 310 -9.32 -16.76 -3.66
N LEU A 311 -8.05 -16.32 -3.71
CA LEU A 311 -7.06 -16.85 -4.68
C LEU A 311 -6.66 -18.30 -4.38
N TYR A 312 -6.60 -18.71 -3.12
CA TYR A 312 -6.39 -20.11 -2.74
C TYR A 312 -7.48 -20.99 -3.34
N TYR A 313 -8.76 -20.62 -3.15
CA TYR A 313 -9.89 -21.38 -3.67
C TYR A 313 -9.96 -21.34 -5.19
N LEU A 314 -9.62 -20.21 -5.80
CA LEU A 314 -9.51 -20.11 -7.24
C LEU A 314 -8.49 -21.11 -7.79
N GLU A 315 -7.24 -21.02 -7.34
CA GLU A 315 -6.15 -21.82 -7.89
C GLU A 315 -6.33 -23.31 -7.56
N LYS A 316 -6.86 -23.64 -6.37
CA LYS A 316 -7.26 -25.02 -6.06
C LYS A 316 -8.34 -25.52 -7.00
N GLY A 317 -9.37 -24.72 -7.25
CA GLY A 317 -10.43 -25.04 -8.19
C GLY A 317 -9.93 -25.28 -9.61
N LYS A 318 -8.98 -24.45 -10.08
CA LYS A 318 -8.31 -24.65 -11.37
C LYS A 318 -7.53 -25.96 -11.43
N SER A 319 -6.77 -26.28 -10.39
CA SER A 319 -6.04 -27.55 -10.32
C SER A 319 -6.99 -28.75 -10.36
N LEU A 320 -8.09 -28.70 -9.59
CA LEU A 320 -9.11 -29.76 -9.58
C LEU A 320 -9.81 -29.91 -10.94
N TYR A 321 -10.14 -28.80 -11.60
CA TYR A 321 -10.68 -28.81 -12.96
C TYR A 321 -9.71 -29.48 -13.94
N GLY A 322 -8.43 -29.09 -13.92
CA GLY A 322 -7.39 -29.69 -14.74
C GLY A 322 -7.18 -31.19 -14.50
N LEU A 323 -7.41 -31.65 -13.26
CA LEU A 323 -7.42 -33.06 -12.86
C LEU A 323 -8.75 -33.78 -13.16
N LYS A 324 -9.69 -33.12 -13.84
CA LYS A 324 -11.02 -33.64 -14.20
C LYS A 324 -11.92 -34.01 -13.00
N ARG A 325 -11.69 -33.37 -11.85
CA ARG A 325 -12.51 -33.51 -10.63
C ARG A 325 -13.55 -32.39 -10.60
N TYR A 326 -14.47 -32.40 -11.55
CA TYR A 326 -15.30 -31.24 -11.88
C TYR A 326 -16.31 -30.86 -10.80
N GLU A 327 -16.90 -31.84 -10.10
CA GLU A 327 -17.80 -31.59 -8.98
C GLU A 327 -17.07 -30.89 -7.84
N GLU A 328 -15.91 -31.44 -7.43
CA GLU A 328 -15.09 -30.87 -6.36
C GLU A 328 -14.52 -29.49 -6.75
N ALA A 329 -14.15 -29.31 -8.03
CA ALA A 329 -13.69 -28.05 -8.56
C ALA A 329 -14.80 -26.98 -8.44
N SER A 330 -16.01 -27.28 -8.90
CA SER A 330 -17.16 -26.37 -8.83
C SER A 330 -17.47 -25.96 -7.40
N GLU A 331 -17.54 -26.90 -6.46
CA GLU A 331 -17.76 -26.63 -5.03
C GLU A 331 -16.65 -25.74 -4.44
N THR A 332 -15.39 -26.05 -4.75
CA THR A 332 -14.23 -25.27 -4.29
C THR A 332 -14.30 -23.83 -4.81
N LEU A 333 -14.65 -23.64 -6.08
CA LEU A 333 -14.72 -22.33 -6.74
C LEU A 333 -15.86 -21.45 -6.24
N GLN A 334 -16.88 -21.99 -5.56
CA GLN A 334 -17.91 -21.17 -4.90
C GLN A 334 -17.33 -20.34 -3.75
N ARG A 335 -16.21 -20.78 -3.17
CA ARG A 335 -15.51 -20.10 -2.07
C ARG A 335 -14.50 -19.05 -2.56
N ALA A 336 -14.29 -18.93 -3.87
CA ALA A 336 -13.42 -17.95 -4.50
C ALA A 336 -14.09 -16.57 -4.58
N ILE A 337 -14.28 -15.94 -3.41
CA ILE A 337 -14.95 -14.64 -3.25
C ILE A 337 -13.91 -13.54 -3.04
N ILE A 338 -14.11 -12.37 -3.64
CA ILE A 338 -13.24 -11.20 -3.50
C ILE A 338 -13.20 -10.76 -2.03
N PRO A 339 -12.03 -10.84 -1.35
CA PRO A 339 -11.90 -10.38 0.03
C PRO A 339 -11.96 -8.86 0.12
N ASN A 340 -12.45 -8.32 1.24
CA ASN A 340 -12.58 -6.86 1.46
C ASN A 340 -11.25 -6.10 1.37
N TYR A 341 -10.12 -6.75 1.66
CA TYR A 341 -8.79 -6.13 1.56
C TYR A 341 -8.25 -6.07 0.13
N MET A 342 -8.78 -6.87 -0.79
CA MET A 342 -8.31 -6.96 -2.17
C MET A 342 -8.87 -5.77 -2.97
N SER A 343 -8.02 -4.79 -3.26
CA SER A 343 -8.41 -3.56 -3.97
C SER A 343 -7.79 -3.43 -5.37
N HIS A 344 -6.82 -4.27 -5.72
CA HIS A 344 -6.14 -4.18 -7.00
C HIS A 344 -7.02 -4.79 -8.11
N PRO A 345 -7.30 -4.07 -9.21
CA PRO A 345 -8.31 -4.48 -10.18
C PRO A 345 -7.90 -5.74 -10.95
N LEU A 346 -6.59 -5.93 -11.17
CA LEU A 346 -6.09 -7.13 -11.86
C LEU A 346 -6.21 -8.38 -10.99
N ASP A 347 -6.06 -8.25 -9.66
CA ASP A 347 -6.20 -9.37 -8.71
C ASP A 347 -7.68 -9.74 -8.57
N GLN A 348 -8.55 -8.73 -8.51
CA GLN A 348 -10.01 -8.92 -8.54
C GLN A 348 -10.44 -9.58 -9.86
N SER A 349 -9.90 -9.14 -11.00
CA SER A 349 -10.14 -9.74 -12.31
C SER A 349 -9.69 -11.20 -12.38
N TRP A 350 -8.51 -11.50 -11.83
CA TRP A 350 -8.00 -12.86 -11.71
C TRP A 350 -8.97 -13.72 -10.90
N LEU A 351 -9.46 -13.22 -9.78
CA LEU A 351 -10.41 -13.95 -8.93
C LEU A 351 -11.77 -14.18 -9.59
N LEU A 352 -12.26 -13.21 -10.37
CA LEU A 352 -13.51 -13.34 -11.14
C LEU A 352 -13.47 -14.46 -12.19
N THR A 353 -12.28 -14.92 -12.61
CA THR A 353 -12.17 -16.10 -13.48
C THR A 353 -12.76 -17.36 -12.85
N ALA A 354 -12.97 -17.39 -11.52
CA ALA A 354 -13.65 -18.49 -10.85
C ALA A 354 -15.03 -18.79 -11.45
N GLY A 355 -15.80 -17.77 -11.83
CA GLY A 355 -17.11 -17.97 -12.47
C GLY A 355 -17.01 -18.65 -13.84
N SER A 356 -15.99 -18.31 -14.62
CA SER A 356 -15.70 -19.00 -15.88
C SER A 356 -15.29 -20.45 -15.67
N TYR A 357 -14.45 -20.75 -14.67
CA TYR A 357 -14.12 -22.14 -14.35
C TYR A 357 -15.31 -22.93 -13.81
N ARG A 358 -16.21 -22.33 -13.01
CA ARG A 358 -17.48 -22.98 -12.62
C ARG A 358 -18.34 -23.29 -13.84
N ALA A 359 -18.44 -22.34 -14.78
CA ALA A 359 -19.16 -22.56 -16.02
C ALA A 359 -18.59 -23.72 -16.84
N LEU A 360 -17.25 -23.80 -16.95
CA LEU A 360 -16.57 -24.92 -17.62
C LEU A 360 -16.80 -26.25 -16.90
N CYS A 361 -16.79 -26.29 -15.57
CA CYS A 361 -17.15 -27.49 -14.80
C CYS A 361 -18.58 -27.96 -15.15
N TYR A 362 -19.55 -27.04 -15.21
CA TYR A 362 -20.94 -27.39 -15.55
C TYR A 362 -21.11 -27.91 -16.97
N ILE A 363 -20.30 -27.45 -17.94
CA ILE A 363 -20.28 -28.03 -19.29
C ILE A 363 -19.86 -29.50 -19.26
N GLU A 364 -18.78 -29.81 -18.55
CA GLU A 364 -18.28 -31.19 -18.41
C GLU A 364 -19.29 -32.08 -17.68
N LEU A 365 -20.05 -31.50 -16.74
CA LEU A 365 -21.15 -32.16 -16.02
C LEU A 365 -22.49 -32.18 -16.80
N GLN A 366 -22.50 -31.75 -18.06
CA GLN A 366 -23.68 -31.71 -18.95
C GLN A 366 -24.82 -30.79 -18.45
N ASP A 367 -24.56 -29.86 -17.54
CA ASP A 367 -25.52 -28.84 -17.09
C ASP A 367 -25.30 -27.51 -17.82
N LYS A 368 -25.73 -27.46 -19.09
CA LYS A 368 -25.61 -26.26 -19.94
C LYS A 368 -26.32 -25.04 -19.35
N LYS A 369 -27.40 -25.23 -18.58
CA LYS A 369 -28.18 -24.13 -18.01
C LYS A 369 -27.38 -23.40 -16.94
N SER A 370 -26.78 -24.16 -16.01
CA SER A 370 -25.93 -23.60 -14.96
C SER A 370 -24.64 -23.03 -15.56
N ALA A 371 -24.06 -23.68 -16.57
CA ALA A 371 -22.89 -23.17 -17.28
C ALA A 371 -23.12 -21.78 -17.88
N LEU A 372 -24.23 -21.61 -18.63
CA LEU A 372 -24.56 -20.32 -19.25
C LEU A 372 -24.85 -19.24 -18.20
N LYS A 373 -25.44 -19.60 -17.07
CA LYS A 373 -25.71 -18.67 -15.96
C LYS A 373 -24.39 -18.14 -15.38
N GLU A 374 -23.49 -19.03 -14.95
CA GLU A 374 -22.20 -18.68 -14.35
C GLU A 374 -21.33 -17.84 -15.30
N ALA A 375 -21.29 -18.20 -16.60
CA ALA A 375 -20.52 -17.45 -17.59
C ALA A 375 -21.05 -16.03 -17.80
N LYS A 376 -22.38 -15.84 -17.81
CA LYS A 376 -22.99 -14.51 -17.92
C LYS A 376 -22.73 -13.66 -16.68
N GLU A 377 -22.86 -14.23 -15.49
CA GLU A 377 -22.58 -13.55 -14.23
C GLU A 377 -21.11 -13.13 -14.14
N ALA A 378 -20.18 -13.97 -14.60
CA ALA A 378 -18.75 -13.63 -14.67
C ALA A 378 -18.47 -12.47 -15.63
N VAL A 379 -19.09 -12.44 -16.82
CA VAL A 379 -18.96 -11.32 -17.77
C VAL A 379 -19.53 -10.04 -17.18
N GLN A 380 -20.72 -10.09 -16.58
CA GLN A 380 -21.31 -8.92 -15.94
C GLN A 380 -20.42 -8.38 -14.82
N ALA A 381 -19.78 -9.26 -14.04
CA ALA A 381 -18.90 -8.84 -12.95
C ALA A 381 -17.58 -8.22 -13.44
N ILE A 382 -17.06 -8.60 -14.61
CA ILE A 382 -15.79 -8.09 -15.15
C ILE A 382 -15.94 -6.78 -15.93
N ASP A 383 -17.14 -6.40 -16.35
CA ASP A 383 -17.37 -5.20 -17.17
C ASP A 383 -16.91 -3.89 -16.49
N ASP A 384 -16.88 -3.84 -15.15
CA ASP A 384 -16.41 -2.69 -14.36
C ASP A 384 -14.88 -2.66 -14.14
N TYR A 385 -14.13 -3.49 -14.86
CA TYR A 385 -12.68 -3.64 -14.72
C TYR A 385 -11.92 -3.33 -16.01
N PRO A 386 -10.66 -2.84 -15.91
CA PRO A 386 -9.81 -2.67 -17.08
C PRO A 386 -9.63 -3.97 -17.86
N ASP A 387 -9.52 -3.86 -19.19
CA ASP A 387 -9.23 -5.02 -20.03
C ASP A 387 -7.88 -5.65 -19.64
N SER A 388 -7.88 -6.98 -19.60
CA SER A 388 -6.77 -7.83 -19.17
C SER A 388 -6.90 -9.23 -19.77
N ILE A 389 -5.87 -10.07 -19.58
CA ILE A 389 -5.92 -11.49 -19.93
C ILE A 389 -7.10 -12.21 -19.27
N PHE A 390 -7.44 -11.83 -18.03
CA PHE A 390 -8.56 -12.43 -17.29
C PHE A 390 -9.91 -12.02 -17.87
N SER A 391 -10.07 -10.75 -18.21
CA SER A 391 -11.30 -10.29 -18.88
C SER A 391 -11.49 -10.94 -20.25
N SER A 392 -10.39 -11.17 -20.98
CA SER A 392 -10.41 -11.86 -22.28
C SER A 392 -10.86 -13.31 -22.10
N PHE A 393 -10.24 -14.04 -21.16
CA PHE A 393 -10.63 -15.40 -20.80
C PHE A 393 -12.11 -15.52 -20.39
N ILE A 394 -12.61 -14.60 -19.57
CA ILE A 394 -14.01 -14.59 -19.13
C ILE A 394 -14.97 -14.37 -20.32
N LYS A 395 -14.68 -13.38 -21.17
CA LYS A 395 -15.51 -13.06 -22.35
C LYS A 395 -15.48 -14.21 -23.37
N GLU A 396 -14.31 -14.81 -23.61
CA GLU A 396 -14.14 -15.95 -24.52
C GLU A 396 -14.88 -17.20 -24.03
N THR A 397 -14.85 -17.48 -22.72
CA THR A 397 -15.55 -18.62 -22.12
C THR A 397 -17.06 -18.55 -22.39
N LEU A 398 -17.67 -17.37 -22.22
CA LEU A 398 -19.09 -17.19 -22.54
C LEU A 398 -19.37 -17.45 -24.03
N GLN A 399 -18.53 -16.95 -24.94
CA GLN A 399 -18.71 -17.16 -26.38
C GLN A 399 -18.61 -18.63 -26.78
N ILE A 400 -17.71 -19.39 -26.14
CA ILE A 400 -17.58 -20.84 -26.36
C ILE A 400 -18.85 -21.54 -25.90
N ILE A 401 -19.32 -21.26 -24.68
CA ILE A 401 -20.51 -21.89 -24.10
C ILE A 401 -21.77 -21.58 -24.91
N GLN A 402 -21.90 -20.37 -25.45
CA GLN A 402 -23.04 -20.01 -26.30
C GLN A 402 -23.10 -20.78 -27.64
N LYS A 403 -21.98 -21.33 -28.10
CA LYS A 403 -21.89 -22.11 -29.33
C LYS A 403 -22.10 -23.62 -29.12
N LEU A 404 -22.04 -24.10 -27.89
CA LEU A 404 -22.19 -25.50 -27.49
C LEU A 404 -23.64 -25.86 -27.21
#